data_AF-A0AAW8K8Q3-F1
#
_entry.id   AF-A0AAW8K8Q3-F1
#
_cell.length_a   1.000
_cell.length_b   1.000
_cell.length_c   1.000
_cell.angle_alpha   90.00
_cell.angle_beta   90.00
_cell.angle_gamma   90.00
#
_symmetry.space_group_name_H-M   'P 1'
#
loop_
_entity.id
_entity.type
_entity.pdbx_description
1 polymer ?
#
loop_
_entity_poly.entity_id
_entity_poly.type
_entity_poly.pdbx_seq_one_letter_code
_entity_poly.pdbx_strand_id
1 'polypeptide(L)' 'CKINVGGDELVQIVTGAPNVFEGAFVPVAVDGSRIPGPLHGQPKVEGGVVISKGVLRGVESYGMLCSAQELGYEDK' A
#
# COMPACT_ATOMS: atom_id res chain seq x y z
N CYS A 1 -0.22 -10.94 -3.05
CA CYS A 1 -1.45 -11.22 -2.27
C CYS A 1 -2.64 -10.68 -3.06
N LYS A 2 -3.79 -11.34 -2.99
CA LYS A 2 -5.02 -10.87 -3.65
C LYS A 2 -5.91 -10.20 -2.60
N ILE A 3 -6.27 -8.94 -2.82
CA ILE A 3 -6.95 -8.11 -1.83
C ILE A 3 -8.29 -7.65 -2.37
N ASN A 4 -9.34 -7.78 -1.55
CA ASN A 4 -10.65 -7.24 -1.85
C ASN A 4 -10.70 -5.77 -1.43
N VAL A 5 -10.95 -4.88 -2.39
CA VAL A 5 -11.09 -3.43 -2.17
C VAL A 5 -12.52 -2.93 -2.45
N GLY A 6 -13.49 -3.84 -2.51
CA GLY A 6 -14.90 -3.55 -2.77
C GLY A 6 -15.28 -3.43 -4.25
N GLY A 7 -14.37 -3.74 -5.17
CA GLY A 7 -14.63 -3.82 -6.60
C GLY A 7 -15.03 -5.22 -7.07
N ASP A 8 -15.24 -5.36 -8.37
CA ASP A 8 -15.68 -6.63 -8.99
C ASP A 8 -14.60 -7.72 -8.97
N GLU A 9 -13.32 -7.34 -9.01
CA GLU A 9 -12.18 -8.25 -9.03
C GLU A 9 -11.22 -8.01 -7.86
N LEU A 10 -10.55 -9.07 -7.44
CA LEU A 10 -9.49 -8.98 -6.43
C LEU A 10 -8.25 -8.33 -7.02
N VAL A 11 -7.66 -7.40 -6.28
CA VAL A 11 -6.48 -6.65 -6.70
C VAL A 11 -5.22 -7.41 -6.28
N GLN A 12 -4.34 -7.69 -7.23
CA GLN A 12 -3.02 -8.26 -6.93
C GLN A 12 -2.09 -7.16 -6.41
N ILE A 13 -1.56 -7.36 -5.20
CA ILE A 13 -0.58 -6.45 -4.58
C ILE A 13 0.60 -7.26 -4.05
N VAL A 14 1.81 -6.82 -4.36
CA VAL A 14 3.03 -7.37 -3.75
C VAL A 14 3.29 -6.62 -2.45
N THR A 15 3.55 -7.37 -1.37
CA THR A 15 3.91 -6.78 -0.07
C THR A 15 5.06 -7.55 0.54
N GLY A 16 5.94 -6.82 1.23
CA GLY A 16 7.01 -7.37 2.07
C GLY A 16 6.68 -7.33 3.56
N ALA A 17 5.50 -6.87 3.96
CA ALA A 17 5.12 -6.75 5.36
C ALA A 17 4.99 -8.15 6.00
N PRO A 18 5.77 -8.47 7.05
CA PRO A 18 5.85 -9.82 7.60
C PRO A 18 4.63 -10.21 8.44
N ASN A 19 3.78 -9.25 8.77
CA ASN A 19 2.61 -9.40 9.65
C ASN A 19 1.27 -9.51 8.89
N VAL A 20 1.30 -9.62 7.56
CA VAL A 20 0.08 -9.80 6.74
C VAL A 20 -0.28 -11.28 6.68
N PHE A 21 -1.56 -11.60 6.89
CA PHE A 21 -2.10 -12.96 6.88
C PHE A 21 -3.48 -13.00 6.21
N GLU A 22 -3.97 -14.18 5.84
CA GLU A 22 -5.29 -14.34 5.21
C GLU A 22 -6.41 -13.90 6.16
N GLY A 23 -7.37 -13.13 5.65
CA GLY A 23 -8.46 -12.55 6.45
C GLY A 23 -8.08 -11.26 7.21
N ALA A 24 -6.82 -10.80 7.13
CA ALA A 24 -6.44 -9.51 7.68
C ALA A 24 -7.17 -8.35 6.98
N PHE A 25 -7.77 -7.46 7.78
CA PHE A 25 -8.27 -6.18 7.30
C PHE A 25 -7.13 -5.17 7.33
N VAL A 26 -6.80 -4.64 6.16
CA VAL A 26 -5.63 -3.78 5.94
C VAL A 26 -6.01 -2.55 5.13
N PRO A 27 -5.41 -1.38 5.40
CA PRO A 27 -5.57 -0.22 4.54
C PRO A 27 -4.78 -0.44 3.24
N VAL A 28 -5.41 -0.09 2.12
CA VAL A 28 -4.85 -0.29 0.77
C VAL A 28 -4.89 1.02 0.01
N ALA A 29 -3.75 1.39 -0.57
CA ALA A 29 -3.64 2.44 -1.56
C ALA A 29 -3.57 1.80 -2.95
N VAL A 30 -4.63 1.97 -3.75
CA VAL A 30 -4.69 1.50 -5.15
C VAL A 30 -3.95 2.44 -6.10
N ASP A 31 -3.69 2.01 -7.33
CA ASP A 31 -3.12 2.86 -8.40
C ASP A 31 -3.78 4.25 -8.46
N GLY A 32 -2.96 5.30 -8.46
CA GLY A 32 -3.39 6.70 -8.41
C GLY A 32 -3.66 7.27 -7.01
N SER A 33 -3.64 6.45 -5.96
CA SER A 33 -3.78 6.92 -4.56
C SER A 33 -2.58 7.77 -4.13
N ARG A 34 -2.79 8.63 -3.14
CA ARG A 34 -1.77 9.56 -2.62
C ARG A 34 -1.50 9.30 -1.15
N ILE A 35 -0.24 8.97 -0.82
CA ILE A 35 0.24 8.67 0.52
C ILE A 35 0.71 9.96 1.21
N PRO A 36 0.14 10.34 2.37
CA PRO A 36 0.46 11.60 3.04
C PRO A 36 1.66 11.52 3.99
N GLY A 37 2.04 10.33 4.44
CA GLY A 37 3.12 10.09 5.39
C GLY A 37 4.49 9.84 4.74
N PRO A 38 5.52 9.56 5.55
CA PRO A 38 6.80 9.03 5.06
C PRO A 38 6.60 7.66 4.39
N LEU A 39 7.49 7.30 3.46
CA LEU A 39 7.37 6.08 2.65
C LEU A 39 8.71 5.34 2.59
N HIS A 40 8.73 4.04 2.93
CA HIS A 40 9.95 3.21 2.86
C HIS A 40 11.19 3.85 3.55
N GLY A 41 10.98 4.53 4.68
CA GLY A 41 12.07 5.24 5.40
C GLY A 41 12.48 6.57 4.78
N GLN A 42 11.82 7.01 3.71
CA GLN A 42 11.98 8.36 3.15
C GLN A 42 11.13 9.37 3.93
N PRO A 43 11.61 10.61 4.11
CA PRO A 43 10.86 11.65 4.79
C PRO A 43 9.56 11.97 4.05
N LYS A 44 8.56 12.45 4.81
CA LYS A 44 7.30 12.94 4.25
C LYS A 44 7.57 14.03 3.21
N VAL A 45 6.94 13.92 2.05
CA VAL A 45 6.99 14.91 0.98
C VAL A 45 5.74 15.79 1.03
N GLU A 46 5.90 17.10 0.85
CA GLU A 46 4.78 18.03 0.75
C GLU A 46 3.87 17.64 -0.44
N GLY A 47 2.56 17.53 -0.18
CA GLY A 47 1.61 17.02 -1.17
C GLY A 47 1.60 15.50 -1.35
N GLY A 48 2.40 14.74 -0.59
CA GLY A 48 2.38 13.28 -0.56
C GLY A 48 2.90 12.60 -1.83
N VAL A 49 3.00 11.27 -1.79
CA VAL A 49 3.53 10.43 -2.87
C VAL A 49 2.40 9.71 -3.58
N VAL A 50 2.37 9.78 -4.92
CA VAL A 50 1.39 9.01 -5.72
C VAL A 50 1.87 7.58 -5.89
N ILE A 51 0.99 6.62 -5.61
CA ILE A 51 1.24 5.20 -5.88
C ILE A 51 0.85 4.90 -7.32
N SER A 52 1.77 4.27 -8.04
CA SER A 52 1.55 3.81 -9.41
C SER A 52 1.65 2.29 -9.46
N LYS A 53 0.81 1.65 -10.28
CA LYS A 53 0.93 0.23 -10.61
C LYS A 53 2.28 -0.07 -11.27
N GLY A 54 2.78 -1.29 -11.08
CA GLY A 54 4.04 -1.72 -11.66
C GLY A 54 4.35 -3.19 -11.44
N VAL A 55 5.56 -3.60 -11.83
CA VAL A 55 6.06 -4.97 -11.62
C VAL A 55 7.13 -4.95 -10.55
N LEU A 56 6.87 -5.66 -9.45
CA LEU A 56 7.79 -5.81 -8.32
C LEU A 56 8.32 -7.24 -8.31
N ARG A 57 9.64 -7.38 -8.52
CA ARG A 57 10.33 -8.69 -8.53
C ARG A 57 9.68 -9.71 -9.49
N GLY A 58 9.24 -9.25 -10.66
CA GLY A 58 8.60 -10.07 -11.69
C GLY A 58 7.11 -10.35 -11.48
N VAL A 59 6.49 -9.78 -10.45
CA VAL A 59 5.06 -9.93 -10.16
C VAL A 59 4.36 -8.59 -10.26
N GLU A 60 3.22 -8.55 -10.95
CA GLU A 60 2.40 -7.34 -11.04
C GLU A 60 1.89 -6.91 -9.65
N SER A 61 1.83 -5.61 -9.43
CA SER A 61 1.28 -4.98 -8.22
C SER A 61 0.50 -3.74 -8.61
N TYR A 62 -0.77 -3.72 -8.23
CA TYR A 62 -1.74 -2.68 -8.60
C TYR A 62 -2.07 -1.74 -7.43
N GLY A 63 -1.15 -1.66 -6.48
CA GLY A 63 -1.29 -0.85 -5.28
C GLY A 63 -0.23 -1.19 -4.24
N MET A 64 -0.50 -0.78 -3.01
CA MET A 64 0.36 -0.94 -1.85
C MET A 64 -0.49 -1.10 -0.59
N LEU A 65 -0.06 -1.97 0.33
CA LEU A 65 -0.61 -2.05 1.69
C LEU A 65 0.06 -0.95 2.53
N CYS A 66 -0.72 -0.21 3.31
CA CYS A 66 -0.20 0.91 4.10
C CYS A 66 -0.01 0.54 5.58
N SER A 67 1.05 1.06 6.17
CA SER A 67 1.24 1.15 7.62
C SER A 67 0.54 2.39 8.18
N ALA A 68 0.42 2.47 9.51
CA ALA A 68 -0.09 3.66 10.18
C ALA A 68 0.78 4.90 9.87
N GLN A 69 2.10 4.72 9.88
CA GLN A 69 3.07 5.76 9.59
C GLN A 69 2.90 6.35 8.18
N GLU A 70 2.73 5.49 7.17
CA GLU A 70 2.50 5.92 5.78
C GLU A 70 1.17 6.68 5.62
N LEU A 71 0.17 6.37 6.43
CA LEU A 71 -1.08 7.13 6.49
C LEU A 71 -0.96 8.44 7.29
N GLY A 72 0.23 8.74 7.83
CA GLY A 72 0.53 9.98 8.55
C GLY A 72 0.20 9.93 10.05
N TYR A 73 -0.04 8.73 10.60
CA TYR A 73 -0.17 8.54 12.04
C TYR A 73 1.20 8.30 12.68
N GLU A 74 1.40 8.80 13.89
CA GLU A 74 2.61 8.52 14.66
C GLU A 74 2.53 7.10 15.25
N ASP A 75 3.67 6.40 15.29
CA ASP A 75 3.79 5.17 16.08
C ASP A 75 3.63 5.54 17.55
N LYS A 76 2.70 4.87 18.26
CA LYS A 76 2.49 5.05 19.70
C LYS A 76 3.55 4.35 20.54
#